data_AF-A0A2Z6SP27-F1
#
_entry.id   AF-A0A2Z6SP27-F1
#
_cell.length_a   1.000
_cell.length_b   1.000
_cell.length_c   1.000
_cell.angle_alpha   90.00
_cell.angle_beta   90.00
_cell.angle_gamma   90.00
#
_symmetry.space_group_name_H-M   'P 1'
#
loop_
_entity.id
_entity.type
_entity.pdbx_description
1 polymer ?
#
loop_
_entity_poly.entity_id
_entity_poly.type
_entity_poly.pdbx_seq_one_letter_code
_entity_poly.pdbx_strand_id
1 'polypeptide(L)'
;MPLKGKGENYPYMASWFNGNRSNTFNLTQYNYNKEQMLQEFWINLIKENPGGYCYFHNFGGYDAILSIGALLNTAYNYEFIPIMKDGEFISIKVMLGGKLKLTIMDSIRILPASLAKLAKDWKVETLKSHFPHYGP
;
A
#
# COMPACT_ATOMS: atom_id res chain seq x y z
N MET A 1 -22.19 -5.39 -29.73
CA MET A 1 -22.07 -4.19 -28.88
C MET A 1 -21.43 -4.62 -27.57
N PRO A 2 -20.16 -4.29 -27.28
CA PRO A 2 -19.60 -4.57 -25.97
C PRO A 2 -20.10 -3.53 -24.98
N LEU A 3 -20.57 -4.00 -23.82
CA LEU A 3 -20.95 -3.15 -22.70
C LEU A 3 -19.67 -2.51 -22.15
N LYS A 4 -19.59 -1.18 -22.22
CA LYS A 4 -18.58 -0.37 -21.55
C LYS A 4 -18.76 -0.57 -20.04
N GLY A 5 -18.00 -1.47 -19.43
CA GLY A 5 -17.93 -1.58 -17.99
C GLY A 5 -17.54 -0.22 -17.42
N LYS A 6 -18.29 0.27 -16.42
CA LYS A 6 -17.84 1.39 -15.58
C LYS A 6 -16.60 0.88 -14.84
N GLY A 7 -15.41 1.04 -15.44
CA GLY A 7 -14.18 0.40 -15.00
C GLY A 7 -13.75 0.91 -13.63
N GLU A 8 -14.18 0.22 -12.58
CA GLU A 8 -13.67 0.44 -11.23
C GLU A 8 -12.36 -0.32 -11.04
N ASN A 9 -11.34 0.37 -10.51
CA ASN A 9 -10.08 -0.25 -10.16
C ASN A 9 -10.24 -1.05 -8.86
N TYR A 10 -9.89 -2.34 -8.92
CA TYR A 10 -10.13 -3.28 -7.83
C TYR A 10 -8.79 -3.84 -7.32
N PRO A 11 -8.40 -3.57 -6.06
CA PRO A 11 -7.19 -4.16 -5.49
C PRO A 11 -7.30 -5.68 -5.47
N TYR A 12 -6.50 -6.35 -6.31
CA TYR A 12 -6.48 -7.81 -6.42
C TYR A 12 -5.45 -8.46 -5.49
N MET A 13 -4.38 -7.74 -5.20
CA MET A 13 -3.28 -8.23 -4.38
C MET A 13 -2.61 -7.09 -3.62
N ALA A 14 -2.22 -7.34 -2.37
CA ALA A 14 -1.40 -6.45 -1.56
C ALA A 14 -0.23 -7.22 -0.96
N SER A 15 0.95 -6.62 -0.88
CA SER A 15 2.14 -7.28 -0.33
C SER A 15 3.05 -6.30 0.36
N TRP A 16 3.78 -6.78 1.35
CA TRP A 16 4.82 -6.01 2.03
C TRP A 16 6.07 -6.85 2.22
N PHE A 17 7.23 -6.18 2.35
CA PHE A 17 8.52 -6.77 2.65
C PHE A 17 9.28 -5.85 3.61
N ASN A 18 9.99 -6.42 4.58
CA ASN A 18 10.69 -5.65 5.62
C ASN A 18 12.19 -5.94 5.73
N GLY A 19 12.79 -6.52 4.69
CA GLY A 19 14.20 -6.93 4.68
C GLY A 19 14.40 -8.39 5.08
N ASN A 20 13.52 -8.95 5.93
CA ASN A 20 13.63 -10.32 6.43
C ASN A 20 12.44 -11.20 6.00
N ARG A 21 11.23 -10.64 6.07
CA ARG A 21 9.98 -11.35 5.79
C ARG A 21 9.15 -10.56 4.80
N SER A 22 8.33 -11.28 4.06
CA SER A 22 7.28 -10.73 3.22
C SER A 22 5.97 -11.45 3.50
N ASN A 23 4.86 -10.78 3.24
CA ASN A 23 3.56 -11.41 3.20
C ASN A 23 2.73 -10.87 2.02
N THR A 24 1.91 -11.74 1.44
CA THR A 24 1.10 -11.45 0.25
C THR A 24 -0.33 -11.88 0.50
N PHE A 25 -1.24 -10.95 0.26
CA PHE A 25 -2.67 -11.10 0.43
C PHE A 25 -3.31 -11.06 -0.95
N ASN A 26 -4.02 -12.13 -1.33
CA ASN A 26 -4.66 -12.25 -2.62
C ASN A 26 -6.18 -12.29 -2.46
N LEU A 27 -6.90 -11.50 -3.25
CA LEU A 27 -8.35 -11.33 -3.17
C LEU A 27 -9.13 -12.67 -3.24
N THR A 28 -8.61 -13.65 -3.97
CA THR A 28 -9.23 -14.98 -4.10
C THR A 28 -9.28 -15.73 -2.77
N GLN A 29 -8.35 -15.47 -1.85
CA GLN A 29 -8.32 -16.05 -0.50
C GLN A 29 -9.41 -15.49 0.41
N TYR A 30 -10.02 -14.37 0.00
CA TYR A 30 -11.00 -13.61 0.77
C TYR A 30 -12.40 -13.67 0.18
N ASN A 31 -12.72 -14.69 -0.63
CA ASN A 31 -14.01 -14.81 -1.33
C ASN A 31 -14.39 -13.53 -2.08
N TYR A 32 -13.39 -12.85 -2.68
CA TYR A 32 -13.56 -11.58 -3.38
C TYR A 32 -14.04 -10.41 -2.51
N ASN A 33 -13.83 -10.47 -1.19
CA ASN A 33 -14.04 -9.36 -0.28
C ASN A 33 -12.77 -8.49 -0.16
N LYS A 34 -12.69 -7.41 -0.96
CA LYS A 34 -11.55 -6.49 -0.94
C LYS A 34 -11.32 -5.81 0.41
N GLU A 35 -12.40 -5.45 1.10
CA GLU A 35 -12.32 -4.67 2.34
C GLU A 35 -11.66 -5.53 3.42
N GLN A 36 -12.11 -6.79 3.55
CA GLN A 36 -11.50 -7.74 4.46
C GLN A 36 -10.03 -7.99 4.11
N MET A 37 -9.70 -8.24 2.83
CA MET A 37 -8.32 -8.47 2.40
C MET A 37 -7.41 -7.29 2.79
N LEU A 38 -7.86 -6.06 2.52
CA LEU A 38 -7.08 -4.85 2.79
C LEU A 38 -6.97 -4.56 4.29
N GLN A 39 -8.03 -4.80 5.07
CA GLN A 39 -7.98 -4.68 6.53
C GLN A 39 -6.98 -5.67 7.13
N GLU A 40 -7.00 -6.93 6.69
CA GLU A 40 -6.04 -7.94 7.15
C GLU A 40 -4.61 -7.61 6.74
N PHE A 41 -4.41 -7.11 5.51
CA PHE A 41 -3.13 -6.60 5.05
C PHE A 41 -2.60 -5.50 5.98
N TRP A 42 -3.41 -4.47 6.28
CA TRP A 42 -3.00 -3.35 7.13
C TRP A 42 -2.71 -3.79 8.57
N ILE A 43 -3.58 -4.63 9.15
CA ILE A 43 -3.39 -5.17 10.50
C ILE A 43 -2.09 -5.97 10.57
N ASN A 44 -1.83 -6.83 9.59
CA ASN A 44 -0.62 -7.64 9.54
C ASN A 44 0.64 -6.77 9.35
N LEU A 45 0.61 -5.81 8.43
CA LEU A 45 1.70 -4.87 8.21
C LEU A 45 2.06 -4.10 9.49
N ILE A 46 1.07 -3.55 10.19
CA ILE A 46 1.28 -2.78 11.44
C ILE A 46 1.84 -3.68 12.56
N LYS A 47 1.34 -4.92 12.69
CA LYS A 47 1.79 -5.87 13.73
C LYS A 47 3.21 -6.36 13.51
N GLU A 48 3.57 -6.69 12.27
CA GLU A 48 4.86 -7.30 11.95
C GLU A 48 6.01 -6.28 11.81
N ASN A 49 5.71 -4.97 11.83
CA ASN A 49 6.69 -3.89 11.64
C ASN A 49 6.59 -2.77 12.70
N PRO A 50 6.61 -3.11 14.00
CA PRO A 50 6.35 -2.15 15.07
C PRO A 50 7.38 -1.02 15.11
N GLY A 51 6.91 0.22 15.06
CA GLY A 51 7.74 1.42 15.08
C GLY A 51 8.53 1.68 13.79
N GLY A 52 8.32 0.84 12.75
CA GLY A 52 9.06 0.92 11.49
C GLY A 52 8.56 2.01 10.55
N TYR A 53 9.32 2.19 9.47
CA TYR A 53 8.94 3.01 8.31
C TYR A 53 8.56 2.10 7.16
N CYS A 54 7.32 2.22 6.70
CA CYS A 54 6.84 1.54 5.51
C CYS A 54 6.76 2.54 4.36
N TYR A 55 7.36 2.19 3.22
CA TYR A 55 7.42 3.05 2.05
C TYR A 55 6.52 2.49 0.96
N PHE A 56 5.53 3.28 0.57
CA PHE A 56 4.77 3.04 -0.65
C PHE A 56 5.23 4.05 -1.69
N HIS A 57 5.30 3.64 -2.94
CA HIS A 57 5.74 4.51 -4.02
C HIS A 57 4.54 5.17 -4.68
N ASN A 58 4.46 6.50 -4.62
CA ASN A 58 3.31 7.29 -5.06
C ASN A 58 2.05 7.06 -4.18
N PHE A 59 2.23 7.01 -2.85
CA PHE A 59 1.13 6.77 -1.91
C PHE A 59 0.16 7.95 -1.80
N GLY A 60 0.61 9.18 -2.04
CA GLY A 60 -0.29 10.33 -2.19
C GLY A 60 -1.09 10.28 -3.50
N GLY A 61 -0.76 9.34 -4.39
CA GLY A 61 -1.41 9.13 -5.69
C GLY A 61 -2.55 8.11 -5.66
N TYR A 62 -2.89 7.61 -6.84
CA TYR A 62 -4.18 6.98 -7.11
C TYR A 62 -4.40 5.59 -6.47
N ASP A 63 -3.43 4.68 -6.54
CA ASP A 63 -3.62 3.28 -6.09
C ASP A 63 -3.72 3.14 -4.57
N ALA A 64 -3.05 4.02 -3.83
CA ALA A 64 -3.06 4.03 -2.37
C ALA A 64 -4.39 4.53 -1.79
N ILE A 65 -5.08 5.44 -2.49
CA ILE A 65 -6.43 5.92 -2.12
C ILE A 65 -7.41 4.74 -2.04
N LEU A 66 -7.26 3.72 -2.89
CA LEU A 66 -8.14 2.56 -2.90
C LEU A 66 -8.02 1.68 -1.63
N SER A 67 -6.97 1.88 -0.83
CA SER A 67 -6.68 1.08 0.37
C SER A 67 -6.83 1.85 1.69
N ILE A 68 -6.90 3.20 1.64
CA ILE A 68 -6.90 4.02 2.85
C ILE A 68 -8.19 3.87 3.67
N GLY A 69 -9.34 3.66 2.99
CA GLY A 69 -10.61 3.38 3.67
C GLY A 69 -10.49 2.16 4.59
N ALA A 70 -9.90 1.07 4.08
CA ALA A 70 -9.66 -0.14 4.86
C ALA A 70 -8.68 0.06 6.01
N LEU A 71 -7.65 0.91 5.84
CA LEU A 71 -6.74 1.28 6.93
C LEU A 71 -7.50 2.00 8.06
N LEU A 72 -8.28 3.02 7.71
CA LEU A 72 -9.02 3.84 8.67
C LEU A 72 -10.14 3.07 9.39
N ASN A 73 -10.70 2.05 8.74
CA ASN A 73 -11.73 1.17 9.30
C ASN A 73 -11.16 -0.04 10.08
N THR A 74 -9.86 -0.10 10.33
CA THR A 74 -9.29 -1.20 11.14
C THR A 74 -9.85 -1.16 12.57
N ALA A 75 -10.22 -2.32 13.12
CA ALA A 75 -10.98 -2.47 14.38
C ALA A 75 -10.21 -2.11 15.68
N TYR A 76 -8.99 -1.58 15.56
CA TYR A 76 -8.20 -1.16 16.71
C TYR A 76 -8.31 0.37 16.79
N ASN A 77 -8.47 0.93 17.99
CA ASN A 77 -8.54 2.38 18.25
C ASN A 77 -7.24 3.12 17.85
N TYR A 78 -6.84 3.00 16.59
CA TYR A 78 -5.68 3.65 16.02
C TYR A 78 -6.01 5.12 15.81
N GLU A 79 -5.03 5.94 16.13
CA GLU A 79 -5.02 7.33 15.75
C GLU A 79 -4.10 7.48 14.53
N PHE A 80 -4.58 8.17 13.51
CA PHE A 80 -3.87 8.41 12.27
C PHE A 80 -3.51 9.88 12.18
N ILE A 81 -2.22 10.18 12.22
CA ILE A 81 -1.70 11.55 12.17
C ILE A 81 -1.07 11.76 10.78
N PRO A 82 -1.79 12.38 9.83
CA PRO A 82 -1.22 12.71 8.53
C PRO A 82 -0.22 13.86 8.68
N ILE A 83 0.85 13.79 7.89
CA ILE A 83 1.83 14.86 7.71
C ILE A 83 1.74 15.29 6.26
N MET A 84 1.42 16.57 6.07
CA MET A 84 1.29 17.23 4.79
C MET A 84 2.37 18.31 4.67
N LYS A 85 2.85 18.58 3.47
CA LYS A 85 3.74 19.70 3.16
C LYS A 85 3.30 20.33 1.85
N ASP A 86 3.11 21.65 1.83
CA ASP A 86 2.74 22.42 0.64
C ASP A 86 1.48 21.87 -0.08
N GLY A 87 0.50 21.38 0.69
CA GLY A 87 -0.74 20.78 0.17
C GLY A 87 -0.59 19.31 -0.26
N GLU A 88 0.61 18.75 -0.19
CA GLU A 88 0.90 17.40 -0.63
C GLU A 88 1.11 16.44 0.53
N PHE A 89 0.71 15.19 0.30
CA PHE A 89 0.88 14.11 1.27
C PHE A 89 2.36 13.72 1.42
N ILE A 90 2.81 13.59 2.67
CA ILE A 90 4.16 13.10 2.99
C ILE A 90 4.10 11.74 3.70
N SER A 91 3.31 11.64 4.76
CA SER A 91 3.25 10.41 5.57
C SER A 91 2.02 10.34 6.48
N ILE A 92 1.75 9.16 7.04
CA ILE A 92 0.81 8.96 8.15
C ILE A 92 1.55 8.24 9.27
N LYS A 93 1.46 8.78 10.49
CA LYS A 93 1.82 8.04 11.70
C LYS A 93 0.59 7.30 12.21
N VAL A 94 0.74 5.99 12.40
CA VAL A 94 -0.26 5.14 13.03
C VAL A 94 0.11 5.00 14.51
N MET A 95 -0.77 5.45 15.39
CA MET A 95 -0.57 5.47 16.84
C MET A 95 -1.58 4.56 17.52
N LEU A 96 -1.22 3.90 18.62
CA LEU A 96 -2.15 3.14 19.46
C LEU A 96 -1.84 3.42 20.93
N GLY A 97 -2.78 4.02 21.66
CA GLY A 97 -2.60 4.37 23.07
C GLY A 97 -1.36 5.25 23.29
N GLY A 98 -1.16 6.25 22.42
CA GLY A 98 -0.01 7.17 22.47
C GLY A 98 1.33 6.58 21.99
N LYS A 99 1.39 5.29 21.62
CA LYS A 99 2.61 4.66 21.10
C LYS A 99 2.60 4.61 19.58
N LEU A 100 3.70 5.02 18.95
CA LEU A 100 3.90 4.88 17.51
C LEU A 100 3.93 3.38 17.15
N LYS A 101 3.11 3.00 16.18
CA LYS A 101 3.01 1.63 15.66
C LYS A 101 3.63 1.48 14.28
N LEU A 102 3.44 2.45 13.40
CA LEU A 102 4.00 2.44 12.06
C LEU A 102 4.05 3.86 11.52
N THR A 103 5.07 4.17 10.71
CA THR A 103 5.06 5.37 9.87
C THR A 103 4.93 4.94 8.41
N ILE A 104 3.87 5.36 7.73
CA ILE A 104 3.63 5.11 6.30
C ILE A 104 4.11 6.34 5.53
N MET A 105 5.06 6.17 4.63
CA MET A 105 5.74 7.24 3.88
C MET A 105 5.43 7.14 2.39
N ASP A 106 5.26 8.28 1.72
CA ASP A 106 5.29 8.34 0.26
C ASP A 106 6.74 8.48 -0.25
N SER A 107 7.28 7.40 -0.80
CA SER A 107 8.67 7.37 -1.27
C SER A 107 8.91 8.14 -2.56
N ILE A 108 7.88 8.54 -3.33
CA ILE A 108 8.09 9.31 -4.57
C ILE A 108 8.77 10.66 -4.31
N ARG A 109 8.62 11.18 -3.08
CA ARG A 109 9.24 12.42 -2.61
C ARG A 109 10.74 12.29 -2.37
N ILE A 110 11.21 11.08 -2.11
CA ILE A 110 12.64 10.77 -1.90
C ILE A 110 13.24 10.28 -3.22
N LEU A 111 12.48 9.48 -3.97
CA LEU A 111 12.89 8.84 -5.21
C LEU A 111 11.96 9.29 -6.36
N PRO A 112 12.21 10.46 -6.97
CA PRO A 112 11.30 11.08 -7.94
C PRO A 112 11.44 10.46 -9.35
N ALA A 113 11.17 9.17 -9.46
CA ALA A 113 11.13 8.45 -10.73
C ALA A 113 10.27 7.19 -10.58
N SER A 114 9.73 6.67 -11.68
CA SER A 114 8.97 5.41 -11.64
C SER A 114 9.83 4.25 -11.15
N LEU A 115 9.22 3.28 -10.46
CA LEU A 115 9.91 2.07 -10.00
C LEU A 115 10.69 1.35 -11.12
N ALA A 116 10.17 1.32 -12.35
CA ALA A 116 10.86 0.70 -13.48
C ALA A 116 12.14 1.46 -13.88
N LYS A 117 12.09 2.80 -13.84
CA LYS A 117 13.27 3.64 -14.09
C LYS A 117 14.30 3.47 -12.97
N LEU A 118 13.87 3.50 -11.71
CA LEU A 118 14.75 3.28 -10.56
C LEU A 118 15.43 1.91 -10.61
N ALA A 119 14.68 0.84 -10.91
CA ALA A 119 15.22 -0.50 -11.04
C ALA A 119 16.30 -0.61 -12.13
N LYS A 120 16.08 0.05 -13.27
CA LYS A 120 17.05 0.11 -14.37
C LYS A 120 18.29 0.92 -14.00
N ASP A 121 18.10 2.12 -13.45
CA ASP A 121 19.19 3.05 -13.15
C ASP A 121 20.10 2.51 -12.05
N TRP A 122 19.54 1.77 -11.08
CA TRP A 122 20.31 1.12 -10.00
C TRP A 122 20.74 -0.31 -10.30
N LYS A 123 20.47 -0.82 -11.51
CA LYS A 123 20.88 -2.17 -11.95
C LYS A 123 20.44 -3.26 -10.97
N VAL A 124 19.22 -3.16 -10.46
CA VAL A 124 18.66 -4.14 -9.52
C VAL A 124 18.47 -5.47 -10.25
N GLU A 125 18.87 -6.58 -9.64
CA GLU A 125 18.86 -7.93 -10.26
C GLU A 125 17.45 -8.33 -10.71
N THR A 126 16.42 -7.95 -9.96
CA THR A 126 15.02 -8.21 -10.27
C THR A 126 14.42 -7.02 -11.01
N LEU A 127 14.30 -7.14 -12.33
CA LEU A 127 13.57 -6.16 -13.14
C LEU A 127 12.07 -6.37 -13.00
N LYS A 128 11.31 -5.27 -13.03
CA LYS A 128 9.83 -5.30 -13.00
C LYS A 128 9.33 -6.16 -14.17
N SER A 129 8.71 -7.30 -13.87
CA SER A 129 8.04 -8.12 -14.89
C SER A 129 6.69 -7.48 -15.25
N HIS A 130 6.15 -7.84 -16.43
CA HIS A 130 4.81 -7.42 -16.83
C HIS A 130 3.78 -8.18 -15.97
N PHE A 131 3.01 -7.47 -15.16
CA PHE A 131 1.87 -8.06 -14.45
C PHE A 131 0.74 -8.26 -15.47
N PRO A 132 0.10 -9.44 -15.57
CA PRO A 132 -0.98 -9.63 -16.54
C PRO A 132 -2.15 -8.71 -16.20
N HIS A 133 -2.54 -7.86 -17.16
CA HIS A 133 -3.68 -6.95 -17.04
C HIS A 133 -5.01 -7.54 -17.55
N TYR A 134 -5.03 -8.83 -17.86
CA TYR A 134 -6.20 -9.51 -18.42
C TYR A 134 -6.50 -10.78 -17.62
N GLY A 135 -7.61 -10.77 -16.89
CA GLY A 135 -8.40 -11.98 -16.68
C GLY A 135 -9.31 -12.22 -17.90
N PRO A 136 -9.80 -13.45 -18.11
CA PRO A 136 -10.53 -13.86 -19.32
C PRO A 136 -11.76 -13.02 -19.66
#